data_AF-A0AAD2AA03-F1
#
_entry.id   AF-A0AAD2AA03-F1
#
_cell.length_a   1.000
_cell.length_b   1.000
_cell.length_c   1.000
_cell.angle_alpha   90.00
_cell.angle_beta   90.00
_cell.angle_gamma   90.00
#
_symmetry.space_group_name_H-M   'P 1'
#
loop_
_entity.id
_entity.type
_entity.pdbx_description
1 polymer ?
#
loop_
_entity_poly.entity_id
_entity_poly.type
_entity_poly.pdbx_seq_one_letter_code
_entity_poly.pdbx_strand_id
1 'polypeptide(L)'
;MEKREAADSIGSVNTYLHNLQLNPNSDKTKSTHKSHAPTLQSFDFSFLVKRECPPSLVSLCIGVVGRHLEDIIDDLAEIASTFPSDIKMALVAIARRRKLLNDDIIVALADSSWEIFDISGSDVSDFGLCHVVKLCKNLRAVDISRCSRLTSTGVSELLQNCHSLEILRWGGCPRSDYTARRCSSLLKPNLNDLGGESWEELDVTEFTHGAQSLRWLVWPKIDKDSLESLSVDCPRITINPKSSPLGFRGSEVPREAILQVVLDDPIVKDIDPKTWAVTGFISKTTLASVSSPNELSIAEKFRLAFVERDTRLAPKRAKNARQHRRRSEREWVMTDTRAKALALASKASKSLHPKNS
;
A
#
# COMPACT_ATOMS: atom_id res chain seq x y z
N MET A 1 -48.61 -7.45 -62.81
CA MET A 1 -49.17 -6.16 -62.39
C MET A 1 -49.22 -6.17 -60.87
N GLU A 2 -48.57 -5.20 -60.22
CA GLU A 2 -48.71 -4.77 -58.81
C GLU A 2 -48.74 -5.74 -57.59
N LYS A 3 -47.76 -5.48 -56.69
CA LYS A 3 -47.89 -5.19 -55.23
C LYS A 3 -47.96 -6.31 -54.15
N ARG A 4 -46.92 -6.26 -53.28
CA ARG A 4 -46.93 -6.32 -51.78
C ARG A 4 -47.23 -7.68 -51.11
N GLU A 5 -46.86 -8.02 -49.86
CA GLU A 5 -45.91 -7.58 -48.79
C GLU A 5 -45.96 -8.72 -47.71
N ALA A 6 -44.99 -9.06 -46.84
CA ALA A 6 -43.56 -8.71 -46.64
C ALA A 6 -42.88 -9.70 -45.62
N ALA A 7 -41.55 -9.58 -45.45
CA ALA A 7 -40.72 -10.04 -44.30
C ALA A 7 -40.36 -11.54 -44.09
N ASP A 8 -39.24 -11.71 -43.36
CA ASP A 8 -38.71 -12.89 -42.62
C ASP A 8 -38.26 -14.17 -43.36
N SER A 9 -37.01 -14.17 -43.84
CA SER A 9 -36.17 -15.38 -43.84
C SER A 9 -34.66 -15.09 -43.89
N ILE A 10 -34.07 -14.74 -42.74
CA ILE A 10 -32.62 -14.92 -42.47
C ILE A 10 -32.49 -15.62 -41.12
N GLY A 11 -32.88 -16.90 -41.10
CA GLY A 11 -32.90 -17.76 -39.92
C GLY A 11 -31.87 -18.88 -39.98
N SER A 12 -30.58 -18.55 -40.06
CA SER A 12 -29.50 -19.49 -39.74
C SER A 12 -28.22 -18.74 -39.33
N VAL A 13 -27.37 -19.40 -38.54
CA VAL A 13 -26.13 -18.88 -37.95
C VAL A 13 -26.34 -17.82 -36.84
N ASN A 14 -26.90 -18.23 -35.69
CA ASN A 14 -26.58 -17.56 -34.41
C ASN A 14 -26.81 -18.39 -33.12
N THR A 15 -26.70 -19.71 -33.20
CA THR A 15 -26.46 -20.54 -32.00
C THR A 15 -24.98 -20.45 -31.62
N TYR A 16 -24.69 -19.92 -30.42
CA TYR A 16 -23.47 -20.03 -29.59
C TYR A 16 -23.08 -18.75 -28.80
N LEU A 17 -24.04 -17.93 -28.34
CA LEU A 17 -23.79 -16.93 -27.28
C LEU A 17 -24.96 -16.84 -26.28
N HIS A 18 -25.15 -17.88 -25.47
CA HIS A 18 -25.89 -17.79 -24.21
C HIS A 18 -25.09 -18.46 -23.09
N ASN A 19 -24.49 -17.63 -22.24
CA ASN A 19 -24.40 -17.75 -20.77
C ASN A 19 -23.30 -16.83 -20.22
N LEU A 20 -23.58 -15.52 -20.21
CA LEU A 20 -22.79 -14.54 -19.46
C LEU A 20 -23.62 -13.28 -19.20
N GLN A 21 -24.33 -13.25 -18.06
CA GLN A 21 -24.89 -12.03 -17.48
C GLN A 21 -25.02 -12.18 -15.95
N LEU A 22 -24.98 -11.05 -15.25
CA LEU A 22 -24.47 -10.92 -13.89
C LEU A 22 -25.49 -10.29 -12.93
N ASN A 23 -25.52 -10.78 -11.68
CA ASN A 23 -25.81 -10.00 -10.44
C ASN A 23 -27.31 -9.62 -10.18
N PRO A 24 -27.68 -8.99 -9.03
CA PRO A 24 -27.94 -9.67 -7.74
C PRO A 24 -29.27 -9.27 -7.02
N ASN A 25 -29.45 -9.81 -5.79
CA ASN A 25 -30.34 -9.37 -4.67
C ASN A 25 -31.80 -9.90 -4.54
N SER A 26 -32.20 -9.94 -3.24
CA SER A 26 -33.52 -10.23 -2.63
C SER A 26 -33.95 -11.71 -2.50
N ASP A 27 -34.70 -12.16 -1.48
CA ASP A 27 -35.16 -11.50 -0.24
C ASP A 27 -35.40 -12.53 0.91
N LYS A 28 -35.79 -12.04 2.10
CA LYS A 28 -35.99 -12.78 3.36
C LYS A 28 -37.19 -13.76 3.35
N THR A 29 -37.09 -14.85 4.11
CA THR A 29 -38.19 -15.32 4.99
C THR A 29 -37.65 -16.11 6.20
N LYS A 30 -38.40 -16.12 7.31
CA LYS A 30 -38.11 -16.90 8.53
C LYS A 30 -39.02 -18.13 8.58
N SER A 31 -38.53 -19.23 9.14
CA SER A 31 -39.38 -20.26 9.76
C SER A 31 -38.68 -20.85 10.98
N THR A 32 -39.44 -21.17 12.01
CA THR A 32 -38.95 -21.58 13.33
C THR A 32 -39.46 -22.97 13.70
N HIS A 33 -38.59 -23.90 14.04
CA HIS A 33 -38.92 -24.98 14.97
C HIS A 33 -37.70 -25.32 15.85
N LYS A 34 -37.95 -25.47 17.16
CA LYS A 34 -36.95 -25.92 18.15
C LYS A 34 -37.23 -27.36 18.54
N SER A 35 -36.18 -28.16 18.67
CA SER A 35 -36.11 -29.32 19.57
C SER A 35 -34.68 -29.42 20.13
N HIS A 36 -34.52 -29.97 21.34
CA HIS A 36 -33.32 -29.77 22.16
C HIS A 36 -32.40 -31.00 22.20
N ALA A 37 -31.09 -30.74 22.00
CA ALA A 37 -29.92 -31.41 22.61
C ALA A 37 -29.63 -32.91 22.26
N PRO A 38 -28.39 -33.41 22.47
CA PRO A 38 -27.21 -32.77 23.05
C PRO A 38 -25.95 -32.71 22.16
N THR A 39 -24.94 -32.05 22.72
CA THR A 39 -23.58 -31.76 22.24
C THR A 39 -22.84 -32.90 21.52
N LEU A 40 -22.29 -32.59 20.35
CA LEU A 40 -21.12 -33.27 19.75
C LEU A 40 -20.23 -32.24 19.06
N GLN A 41 -18.91 -32.44 19.10
CA GLN A 41 -17.91 -31.47 18.67
C GLN A 41 -17.97 -31.23 17.16
N SER A 42 -18.33 -30.01 16.73
CA SER A 42 -18.10 -29.57 15.36
C SER A 42 -16.61 -29.23 15.18
N PHE A 43 -15.82 -30.22 14.77
CA PHE A 43 -14.53 -29.94 14.15
C PHE A 43 -14.79 -29.12 12.88
N ASP A 44 -14.32 -27.89 12.87
CA ASP A 44 -14.55 -26.96 11.77
C ASP A 44 -13.66 -27.35 10.57
N PHE A 45 -14.21 -28.20 9.70
CA PHE A 45 -13.58 -28.67 8.47
C PHE A 45 -13.54 -27.57 7.40
N SER A 46 -12.86 -26.47 7.71
CA SER A 46 -12.53 -25.39 6.78
C SER A 46 -11.34 -25.73 5.86
N PHE A 47 -11.18 -27.01 5.50
CA PHE A 47 -10.44 -27.45 4.31
C PHE A 47 -11.24 -27.14 3.02
N LEU A 48 -11.80 -25.94 2.94
CA LEU A 48 -12.08 -25.33 1.67
C LEU A 48 -10.73 -25.04 1.03
N VAL A 49 -10.37 -25.86 0.04
CA VAL A 49 -9.28 -25.56 -0.89
C VAL A 49 -9.58 -24.20 -1.49
N LYS A 50 -8.94 -23.15 -0.96
CA LYS A 50 -8.88 -21.85 -1.63
C LYS A 50 -8.35 -22.15 -3.02
N ARG A 51 -9.17 -21.93 -4.04
CA ARG A 51 -8.67 -21.79 -5.39
C ARG A 51 -7.80 -20.54 -5.37
N GLU A 52 -6.51 -20.73 -5.16
CA GLU A 52 -5.52 -19.68 -5.31
C GLU A 52 -5.67 -19.14 -6.73
N CYS A 53 -6.14 -17.90 -6.85
CA CYS A 53 -6.11 -17.21 -8.13
C CYS A 53 -4.65 -17.22 -8.61
N PRO A 54 -4.38 -17.52 -9.89
CA PRO A 54 -3.02 -17.51 -10.39
C PRO A 54 -2.40 -16.14 -10.10
N PRO A 55 -1.16 -16.08 -9.58
CA PRO A 55 -0.53 -14.82 -9.18
C PRO A 55 -0.49 -13.86 -10.37
N SER A 56 -0.70 -12.58 -10.09
CA SER A 56 -0.67 -11.57 -11.13
C SER A 56 0.72 -11.52 -11.79
N LEU A 57 0.79 -11.06 -13.05
CA LEU A 57 2.09 -10.89 -13.72
C LEU A 57 3.00 -9.94 -12.93
N VAL A 58 2.42 -8.92 -12.29
CA VAL A 58 3.14 -8.00 -11.39
C VAL A 58 3.71 -8.78 -10.19
N SER A 59 2.89 -9.60 -9.53
CA SER A 59 3.34 -10.45 -8.41
C SER A 59 4.49 -11.37 -8.82
N LEU A 60 4.37 -12.04 -9.97
CA LEU A 60 5.42 -12.89 -10.52
C LEU A 60 6.72 -12.11 -10.81
N CYS A 61 6.62 -10.91 -11.39
CA CYS A 61 7.77 -10.05 -11.65
C CYS A 61 8.44 -9.60 -10.34
N ILE A 62 7.67 -9.14 -9.34
CA ILE A 62 8.21 -8.75 -8.03
C ILE A 62 8.84 -9.95 -7.33
N GLY A 63 8.30 -11.16 -7.48
CA GLY A 63 8.93 -12.40 -6.97
C GLY A 63 10.29 -12.70 -7.60
N VAL A 64 10.44 -12.45 -8.90
CA VAL A 64 11.73 -12.60 -9.62
C VAL A 64 12.71 -11.50 -9.24
N VAL A 65 12.29 -10.24 -9.21
CA VAL A 65 13.12 -9.11 -8.73
C VAL A 65 13.55 -9.35 -7.28
N GLY A 66 12.64 -9.80 -6.42
CA GLY A 66 12.90 -10.14 -5.03
C GLY A 66 13.88 -11.30 -4.84
N ARG A 67 13.95 -12.25 -5.77
CA ARG A 67 14.98 -13.31 -5.81
C ARG A 67 16.35 -12.76 -6.17
N HIS A 68 16.40 -11.85 -7.13
CA HIS A 68 17.64 -11.25 -7.62
C HIS A 68 17.97 -9.91 -6.94
N LEU A 69 17.30 -9.60 -5.82
CA LEU A 69 17.41 -8.30 -5.16
C LEU A 69 18.86 -7.96 -4.76
N GLU A 70 19.62 -8.96 -4.35
CA GLU A 70 21.04 -8.88 -4.00
C GLU A 70 21.92 -8.55 -5.22
N ASP A 71 21.57 -9.07 -6.39
CA ASP A 71 22.28 -8.84 -7.66
C ASP A 71 22.04 -7.42 -8.23
N ILE A 72 21.04 -6.69 -7.71
CA ILE A 72 20.59 -5.38 -8.22
C ILE A 72 20.67 -4.24 -7.18
N ILE A 73 21.29 -4.46 -6.01
CA ILE A 73 21.36 -3.43 -4.94
C ILE A 73 22.06 -2.17 -5.46
N ASP A 74 23.17 -2.32 -6.17
CA ASP A 74 24.00 -1.22 -6.65
C ASP A 74 23.26 -0.36 -7.70
N ASP A 75 22.42 -0.97 -8.55
CA ASP A 75 21.60 -0.31 -9.55
C ASP A 75 20.24 0.21 -8.99
N LEU A 76 19.88 -0.17 -7.76
CA LEU A 76 18.53 -0.03 -7.22
C LEU A 76 18.07 1.43 -7.19
N ALA A 77 18.98 2.36 -6.89
CA ALA A 77 18.70 3.80 -6.83
C ALA A 77 18.29 4.39 -8.19
N GLU A 78 18.85 3.90 -9.31
CA GLU A 78 18.48 4.37 -10.64
C GLU A 78 17.12 3.80 -11.06
N ILE A 79 16.94 2.48 -10.94
CA ILE A 79 15.72 1.80 -11.40
C ILE A 79 14.49 2.12 -10.54
N ALA A 80 14.64 2.30 -9.21
CA ALA A 80 13.54 2.56 -8.28
C ALA A 80 12.85 3.90 -8.52
N SER A 81 13.51 4.85 -9.20
CA SER A 81 12.91 6.12 -9.65
C SER A 81 11.66 5.90 -10.53
N THR A 82 11.58 4.77 -11.23
CA THR A 82 10.48 4.40 -12.13
C THR A 82 9.39 3.57 -11.45
N PHE A 83 9.64 3.06 -10.23
CA PHE A 83 8.75 2.11 -9.56
C PHE A 83 7.60 2.83 -8.82
N PRO A 84 6.35 2.40 -9.03
CA PRO A 84 5.23 2.74 -8.15
C PRO A 84 5.51 2.42 -6.68
N SER A 85 4.91 3.21 -5.78
CA SER A 85 5.11 3.10 -4.33
C SER A 85 4.75 1.73 -3.74
N ASP A 86 3.72 1.07 -4.27
CA ASP A 86 3.34 -0.29 -3.90
C ASP A 86 4.40 -1.33 -4.28
N ILE A 87 5.07 -1.15 -5.43
CA ILE A 87 6.20 -1.99 -5.84
C ILE A 87 7.42 -1.73 -4.95
N LYS A 88 7.73 -0.47 -4.66
CA LYS A 88 8.81 -0.10 -3.71
C LYS A 88 8.59 -0.74 -2.34
N MET A 89 7.37 -0.64 -1.79
CA MET A 89 6.98 -1.28 -0.53
C MET A 89 7.13 -2.80 -0.56
N ALA A 90 6.72 -3.45 -1.66
CA ALA A 90 6.89 -4.90 -1.81
C ALA A 90 8.38 -5.30 -1.82
N LEU A 91 9.24 -4.51 -2.47
CA LEU A 91 10.69 -4.74 -2.46
C LEU A 91 11.30 -4.54 -1.06
N VAL A 92 10.89 -3.51 -0.29
CA VAL A 92 11.30 -3.34 1.11
C VAL A 92 10.87 -4.54 1.97
N ALA A 93 9.62 -4.98 1.82
CA ALA A 93 9.07 -6.13 2.55
C ALA A 93 9.80 -7.45 2.22
N ILE A 94 10.29 -7.61 0.99
CA ILE A 94 11.10 -8.75 0.56
C ILE A 94 12.54 -8.62 1.09
N ALA A 95 13.17 -7.46 0.96
CA ALA A 95 14.51 -7.16 1.48
C ALA A 95 14.59 -7.51 2.98
N ARG A 96 13.58 -7.10 3.75
CA ARG A 96 13.45 -7.38 5.17
C ARG A 96 13.34 -8.87 5.46
N ARG A 97 12.46 -9.59 4.76
CA ARG A 97 12.29 -11.05 4.89
C ARG A 97 13.55 -11.84 4.48
N ARG A 98 14.34 -11.32 3.55
CA ARG A 98 15.64 -11.86 3.13
C ARG A 98 16.82 -11.46 4.02
N LYS A 99 16.63 -10.57 5.00
CA LYS A 99 17.70 -9.94 5.80
C LYS A 99 18.74 -9.17 4.98
N LEU A 100 18.31 -8.57 3.87
CA LEU A 100 19.12 -7.67 3.04
C LEU A 100 18.86 -6.19 3.34
N LEU A 101 17.72 -5.87 3.98
CA LEU A 101 17.32 -4.48 4.20
C LEU A 101 18.32 -3.73 5.09
N ASN A 102 18.89 -2.68 4.49
CA ASN A 102 19.89 -1.79 5.07
C ASN A 102 19.57 -0.32 4.70
N ASP A 103 20.48 0.59 5.04
CA ASP A 103 20.31 2.03 4.77
C ASP A 103 20.24 2.33 3.25
N ASP A 104 21.07 1.69 2.43
CA ASP A 104 21.16 1.97 0.99
C ASP A 104 19.87 1.56 0.25
N ILE A 105 19.37 0.34 0.55
CA ILE A 105 18.10 -0.15 -0.01
C ILE A 105 16.94 0.76 0.41
N ILE A 106 16.89 1.21 1.68
CA ILE A 106 15.75 2.02 2.11
C ILE A 106 15.80 3.45 1.57
N VAL A 107 16.98 4.04 1.40
CA VAL A 107 17.15 5.34 0.71
C VAL A 107 16.73 5.23 -0.76
N ALA A 108 17.13 4.17 -1.46
CA ALA A 108 16.76 3.94 -2.86
C ALA A 108 15.24 3.70 -3.05
N LEU A 109 14.59 3.00 -2.11
CA LEU A 109 13.18 2.64 -2.21
C LEU A 109 12.21 3.62 -1.54
N ALA A 110 12.67 4.63 -0.82
CA ALA A 110 11.79 5.55 -0.09
C ALA A 110 10.74 6.24 -0.98
N ASP A 111 9.53 6.44 -0.44
CA ASP A 111 8.46 7.16 -1.14
C ASP A 111 7.55 7.92 -0.17
N SER A 112 7.28 9.20 -0.45
CA SER A 112 6.51 10.09 0.44
C SER A 112 5.06 9.64 0.67
N SER A 113 4.54 8.72 -0.15
CA SER A 113 3.18 8.19 -0.05
C SER A 113 2.99 7.07 0.98
N TRP A 114 4.05 6.64 1.70
CA TRP A 114 3.95 5.56 2.68
C TRP A 114 3.16 5.94 3.94
N GLU A 115 2.15 5.12 4.27
CA GLU A 115 1.44 5.14 5.57
C GLU A 115 1.93 4.03 6.53
N ILE A 116 2.49 2.94 6.00
CA ILE A 116 2.92 1.76 6.74
C ILE A 116 4.40 1.53 6.46
N PHE A 117 5.21 1.29 7.50
CA PHE A 117 6.65 1.09 7.36
C PHE A 117 7.18 0.03 8.35
N ASP A 118 7.54 -1.14 7.84
CA ASP A 118 8.12 -2.24 8.62
C ASP A 118 9.60 -2.36 8.27
N ILE A 119 10.48 -2.13 9.24
CA ILE A 119 11.92 -2.40 9.15
C ILE A 119 12.37 -3.41 10.20
N SER A 120 11.42 -4.15 10.78
CA SER A 120 11.67 -4.98 11.96
C SER A 120 12.71 -6.07 11.70
N GLY A 121 13.73 -6.10 12.58
CA GLY A 121 14.86 -7.04 12.50
C GLY A 121 15.82 -6.81 11.34
N SER A 122 15.84 -5.61 10.74
CA SER A 122 16.78 -5.20 9.69
C SER A 122 18.06 -4.56 10.23
N ASP A 123 19.02 -4.33 9.32
CA ASP A 123 20.25 -3.58 9.58
C ASP A 123 20.14 -2.10 9.17
N VAL A 124 18.93 -1.53 9.14
CA VAL A 124 18.71 -0.08 8.99
C VAL A 124 19.21 0.66 10.25
N SER A 125 19.97 1.74 10.05
CA SER A 125 20.47 2.60 11.12
C SER A 125 19.67 3.89 11.24
N ASP A 126 20.06 4.74 12.19
CA ASP A 126 19.47 6.08 12.35
C ASP A 126 19.52 6.88 11.04
N PHE A 127 20.52 6.69 10.17
CA PHE A 127 20.62 7.39 8.89
C PHE A 127 19.46 7.04 7.94
N GLY A 128 19.23 5.75 7.67
CA GLY A 128 18.14 5.30 6.80
C GLY A 128 16.76 5.64 7.38
N LEU A 129 16.58 5.50 8.70
CA LEU A 129 15.35 5.92 9.37
C LEU A 129 15.12 7.43 9.24
N CYS A 130 16.14 8.26 9.52
CA CYS A 130 16.06 9.72 9.37
C CYS A 130 15.75 10.16 7.94
N HIS A 131 16.24 9.45 6.92
CA HIS A 131 15.89 9.72 5.53
C HIS A 131 14.40 9.49 5.29
N VAL A 132 13.87 8.32 5.69
CA VAL A 132 12.45 7.98 5.52
C VAL A 132 11.54 8.95 6.27
N VAL A 133 11.79 9.29 7.53
CA VAL A 133 10.89 10.19 8.31
C VAL A 133 10.94 11.65 7.85
N LYS A 134 11.98 12.04 7.11
CA LYS A 134 12.06 13.35 6.44
C LYS A 134 11.24 13.39 5.15
N LEU A 135 11.14 12.27 4.42
CA LEU A 135 10.34 12.14 3.20
C LEU A 135 8.85 11.78 3.45
N CYS A 136 8.60 10.84 4.35
CA CYS A 136 7.32 10.17 4.56
C CYS A 136 6.56 10.77 5.76
N LYS A 137 5.91 11.92 5.55
CA LYS A 137 5.18 12.62 6.63
C LYS A 137 3.84 11.99 7.03
N ASN A 138 3.32 11.09 6.20
CA ASN A 138 2.03 10.42 6.41
C ASN A 138 2.12 9.05 7.10
N LEU A 139 3.27 8.69 7.68
CA LEU A 139 3.45 7.43 8.39
C LEU A 139 2.49 7.31 9.58
N ARG A 140 1.63 6.28 9.55
CA ARG A 140 0.62 5.97 10.57
C ARG A 140 0.96 4.71 11.38
N ALA A 141 1.61 3.72 10.77
CA ALA A 141 2.04 2.50 11.46
C ALA A 141 3.50 2.17 11.14
N VAL A 142 4.33 2.04 12.18
CA VAL A 142 5.77 1.80 12.04
C VAL A 142 6.22 0.63 12.93
N ASP A 143 6.99 -0.32 12.37
CA ASP A 143 7.65 -1.40 13.11
C ASP A 143 9.18 -1.26 13.07
N ILE A 144 9.74 -0.85 14.22
CA ILE A 144 11.18 -0.77 14.51
C ILE A 144 11.61 -1.85 15.52
N SER A 145 10.78 -2.87 15.77
CA SER A 145 11.12 -3.96 16.68
C SER A 145 12.35 -4.74 16.18
N ARG A 146 13.16 -5.23 17.11
CA ARG A 146 14.38 -6.03 16.85
C ARG A 146 15.48 -5.32 16.04
N CYS A 147 15.34 -4.04 15.71
CA CYS A 147 16.41 -3.26 15.07
C CYS A 147 17.51 -2.94 16.08
N SER A 148 18.72 -3.42 15.83
CA SER A 148 19.88 -3.28 16.74
C SER A 148 20.71 -2.01 16.47
N ARG A 149 20.67 -1.50 15.23
CA ARG A 149 21.43 -0.33 14.78
C ARG A 149 20.75 1.01 15.06
N LEU A 150 19.47 1.00 15.47
CA LEU A 150 18.73 2.21 15.86
C LEU A 150 19.08 2.67 17.28
N THR A 151 19.24 3.98 17.44
CA THR A 151 19.55 4.64 18.72
C THR A 151 18.44 5.60 19.15
N SER A 152 18.61 6.26 20.29
CA SER A 152 17.65 7.26 20.77
C SER A 152 17.51 8.45 19.82
N THR A 153 18.54 8.75 19.02
CA THR A 153 18.54 9.87 18.07
C THR A 153 17.59 9.61 16.91
N GLY A 154 17.76 8.49 16.18
CA GLY A 154 16.88 8.13 15.07
C GLY A 154 15.42 7.94 15.49
N VAL A 155 15.16 7.41 16.69
CA VAL A 155 13.79 7.30 17.19
C VAL A 155 13.22 8.63 17.68
N SER A 156 14.03 9.54 18.22
CA SER A 156 13.58 10.92 18.51
C SER A 156 13.11 11.62 17.23
N GLU A 157 13.91 11.53 16.16
CA GLU A 157 13.56 12.07 14.85
C GLU A 157 12.25 11.47 14.32
N LEU A 158 12.04 10.15 14.43
CA LEU A 158 10.76 9.50 14.08
C LEU A 158 9.57 10.08 14.86
N LEU A 159 9.69 10.19 16.20
CA LEU A 159 8.60 10.66 17.07
C LEU A 159 8.31 12.17 16.94
N GLN A 160 9.29 12.95 16.46
CA GLN A 160 9.17 14.39 16.20
C GLN A 160 8.70 14.71 14.78
N ASN A 161 9.04 13.89 13.77
CA ASN A 161 8.73 14.19 12.36
C ASN A 161 7.41 13.57 11.85
N CYS A 162 6.96 12.47 12.46
CA CYS A 162 5.80 11.70 11.98
C CYS A 162 4.55 11.98 12.83
N HIS A 163 3.99 13.18 12.69
CA HIS A 163 2.82 13.65 13.45
C HIS A 163 1.56 12.79 13.26
N SER A 164 1.46 12.03 12.16
CA SER A 164 0.37 11.08 11.88
C SER A 164 0.56 9.69 12.50
N LEU A 165 1.65 9.44 13.22
CA LEU A 165 1.97 8.12 13.76
C LEU A 165 0.94 7.69 14.81
N GLU A 166 0.13 6.67 14.50
CA GLU A 166 -0.90 6.10 15.35
C GLU A 166 -0.42 4.82 16.06
N ILE A 167 0.45 4.04 15.40
CA ILE A 167 0.90 2.72 15.85
C ILE A 167 2.42 2.63 15.79
N LEU A 168 3.05 2.35 16.92
CA LEU A 168 4.49 2.07 17.01
C LEU A 168 4.71 0.66 17.55
N ARG A 169 5.56 -0.11 16.87
CA ARG A 169 5.96 -1.46 17.29
C ARG A 169 7.48 -1.45 17.54
N TRP A 170 7.89 -1.85 18.74
CA TRP A 170 9.22 -1.57 19.29
C TRP A 170 9.71 -2.66 20.25
N GLY A 171 10.98 -2.56 20.66
CA GLY A 171 11.63 -3.52 21.55
C GLY A 171 11.85 -4.89 20.91
N GLY A 172 11.83 -5.94 21.71
CA GLY A 172 11.93 -7.34 21.25
C GLY A 172 13.35 -7.84 21.01
N CYS A 173 14.37 -7.00 21.25
CA CYS A 173 15.76 -7.41 21.43
C CYS A 173 16.44 -6.45 22.42
N PRO A 174 17.49 -6.88 23.16
CA PRO A 174 18.06 -6.10 24.27
C PRO A 174 18.43 -4.65 23.92
N ARG A 175 18.94 -4.42 22.71
CA ARG A 175 19.33 -3.08 22.23
C ARG A 175 18.11 -2.21 21.90
N SER A 176 17.11 -2.76 21.21
CA SER A 176 15.85 -2.07 20.92
C SER A 176 15.05 -1.78 22.19
N ASP A 177 15.00 -2.72 23.14
CA ASP A 177 14.36 -2.54 24.45
C ASP A 177 15.08 -1.47 25.31
N TYR A 178 16.41 -1.37 25.22
CA TYR A 178 17.17 -0.29 25.85
C TYR A 178 16.84 1.09 25.24
N THR A 179 16.79 1.18 23.91
CA THR A 179 16.42 2.42 23.21
C THR A 179 14.97 2.83 23.55
N ALA A 180 14.04 1.87 23.60
CA ALA A 180 12.65 2.09 24.01
C ALA A 180 12.52 2.68 25.41
N ARG A 181 13.24 2.13 26.40
CA ARG A 181 13.33 2.71 27.76
C ARG A 181 13.86 4.14 27.75
N ARG A 182 14.95 4.39 27.02
CA ARG A 182 15.62 5.70 26.99
C ARG A 182 14.76 6.80 26.34
N CYS A 183 13.85 6.44 25.46
CA CYS A 183 12.98 7.34 24.72
C CYS A 183 11.52 7.33 25.19
N SER A 184 11.18 6.63 26.27
CA SER A 184 9.80 6.57 26.81
C SER A 184 9.24 7.95 27.16
N SER A 185 10.11 8.87 27.61
CA SER A 185 9.76 10.27 27.87
C SER A 185 9.29 11.04 26.64
N LEU A 186 9.70 10.64 25.42
CA LEU A 186 9.28 11.26 24.15
C LEU A 186 7.86 10.84 23.72
N LEU A 187 7.31 9.80 24.34
CA LEU A 187 5.92 9.37 24.15
C LEU A 187 4.94 10.16 25.03
N LYS A 188 5.46 10.89 26.04
CA LYS A 188 4.63 11.73 26.91
C LYS A 188 3.99 12.86 26.11
N PRO A 189 2.72 13.22 26.39
CA PRO A 189 2.11 14.38 25.78
C PRO A 189 2.92 15.62 26.16
N ASN A 190 3.46 16.32 25.17
CA ASN A 190 4.28 17.49 25.44
C ASN A 190 3.38 18.67 25.80
N LEU A 191 3.37 19.02 27.09
CA LEU A 191 2.74 20.22 27.61
C LEU A 191 3.71 21.41 27.43
N ASN A 192 3.94 21.83 26.19
CA ASN A 192 4.62 23.09 25.92
C ASN A 192 3.70 24.25 26.35
N ASP A 193 3.86 24.60 27.62
CA ASP A 193 3.81 25.92 28.22
C ASP A 193 3.02 27.01 27.46
N LEU A 194 1.87 27.41 28.02
CA LEU A 194 1.15 28.64 27.64
C LEU A 194 1.84 29.89 28.23
N GLY A 195 3.17 29.84 28.40
CA GLY A 195 4.02 30.86 29.02
C GLY A 195 4.53 31.94 28.07
N GLY A 196 4.03 32.01 26.84
CA GLY A 196 4.31 33.12 25.94
C GLY A 196 3.55 34.37 26.36
N GLU A 197 4.23 35.36 26.96
CA GLU A 197 3.66 36.69 27.27
C GLU A 197 3.44 37.58 26.03
N SER A 198 3.14 36.98 24.86
CA SER A 198 2.49 37.65 23.74
C SER A 198 1.90 36.61 22.78
N TRP A 199 0.67 36.87 22.31
CA TRP A 199 0.05 36.09 21.23
C TRP A 199 0.63 36.42 19.84
N GLU A 200 1.56 37.38 19.75
CA GLU A 200 2.03 37.98 18.50
C GLU A 200 3.39 37.42 18.01
N GLU A 201 4.10 36.62 18.84
CA GLU A 201 5.40 36.00 18.49
C GLU A 201 5.35 34.47 18.34
N LEU A 202 4.17 33.91 18.08
CA LEU A 202 3.99 32.46 17.85
C LEU A 202 4.49 32.05 16.44
N ASP A 203 5.80 31.83 16.28
CA ASP A 203 6.34 31.20 15.06
C ASP A 203 5.78 29.77 14.92
N VAL A 204 4.97 29.58 13.88
CA VAL A 204 4.21 28.35 13.60
C VAL A 204 5.11 27.11 13.45
N THR A 205 6.43 27.29 13.31
CA THR A 205 7.39 26.21 13.09
C THR A 205 7.84 25.46 14.35
N GLU A 206 7.67 25.98 15.57
CA GLU A 206 8.22 25.35 16.79
C GLU A 206 7.26 24.43 17.59
N PHE A 207 5.97 24.38 17.25
CA PHE A 207 4.92 23.77 18.10
C PHE A 207 4.80 22.24 18.09
N THR A 208 5.68 21.50 17.40
CA THR A 208 5.40 20.09 17.02
C THR A 208 6.34 19.04 17.61
N HIS A 209 6.72 19.21 18.87
CA HIS A 209 7.52 18.22 19.60
C HIS A 209 6.64 17.16 20.29
N GLY A 210 6.51 15.96 19.70
CA GLY A 210 6.00 14.76 20.37
C GLY A 210 5.00 13.91 19.57
N ALA A 211 4.88 12.63 19.95
CA ALA A 211 4.05 11.63 19.25
C ALA A 211 2.54 11.76 19.55
N GLN A 212 1.97 12.95 19.37
CA GLN A 212 0.60 13.31 19.77
C GLN A 212 -0.50 12.43 19.14
N SER A 213 -0.23 11.80 17.99
CA SER A 213 -1.17 10.87 17.34
C SER A 213 -1.09 9.44 17.88
N LEU A 214 -0.05 9.03 18.61
CA LEU A 214 0.24 7.62 18.93
C LEU A 214 -0.77 7.02 19.90
N ARG A 215 -1.60 6.07 19.45
CA ARG A 215 -2.66 5.42 20.25
C ARG A 215 -2.31 3.99 20.64
N TRP A 216 -1.43 3.32 19.90
CA TRP A 216 -1.09 1.91 20.14
C TRP A 216 0.42 1.71 20.16
N LEU A 217 0.92 1.10 21.24
CA LEU A 217 2.32 0.73 21.41
C LEU A 217 2.45 -0.78 21.56
N VAL A 218 3.12 -1.43 20.62
CA VAL A 218 3.44 -2.87 20.70
C VAL A 218 4.87 -3.03 21.18
N TRP A 219 5.04 -3.38 22.45
CA TRP A 219 6.33 -3.60 23.10
C TRP A 219 6.29 -4.91 23.92
N PRO A 220 6.59 -6.07 23.30
CA PRO A 220 6.21 -7.38 23.85
C PRO A 220 6.90 -7.79 25.16
N LYS A 221 8.06 -7.18 25.45
CA LYS A 221 8.89 -7.45 26.63
C LYS A 221 9.18 -6.17 27.41
N ILE A 222 8.20 -5.27 27.46
CA ILE A 222 8.24 -4.10 28.33
C ILE A 222 8.44 -4.52 29.78
N ASP A 223 9.38 -3.90 30.47
CA ASP A 223 9.59 -4.08 31.91
C ASP A 223 8.49 -3.40 32.73
N LYS A 224 8.35 -3.82 33.99
CA LYS A 224 7.28 -3.37 34.89
C LYS A 224 7.32 -1.85 35.08
N ASP A 225 8.50 -1.29 35.32
CA ASP A 225 8.68 0.12 35.65
C ASP A 225 8.30 1.01 34.45
N SER A 226 8.71 0.63 33.24
CA SER A 226 8.33 1.32 32.00
C SER A 226 6.84 1.20 31.68
N LEU A 227 6.24 0.04 31.98
CA LEU A 227 4.81 -0.19 31.81
C LEU A 227 3.98 0.68 32.77
N GLU A 228 4.39 0.77 34.04
CA GLU A 228 3.73 1.60 35.05
C GLU A 228 3.87 3.09 34.72
N SER A 229 5.07 3.57 34.36
CA SER A 229 5.30 4.95 33.92
C SER A 229 4.43 5.30 32.71
N LEU A 230 4.48 4.53 31.61
CA LEU A 230 3.67 4.84 30.42
C LEU A 230 2.16 4.72 30.68
N SER A 231 1.72 3.87 31.61
CA SER A 231 0.29 3.78 31.97
C SER A 231 -0.20 5.02 32.74
N VAL A 232 0.66 5.63 33.55
CA VAL A 232 0.36 6.86 34.31
C VAL A 232 0.53 8.11 33.45
N ASP A 233 1.67 8.21 32.76
CA ASP A 233 2.08 9.38 31.98
C ASP A 233 1.39 9.48 30.61
N CYS A 234 0.93 8.35 30.05
CA CYS A 234 0.42 8.28 28.68
C CYS A 234 -0.90 7.47 28.58
N PRO A 235 -1.96 7.79 29.35
CA PRO A 235 -3.20 6.99 29.40
C PRO A 235 -3.98 6.89 28.08
N ARG A 236 -3.58 7.67 27.05
CA ARG A 236 -4.07 7.58 25.66
C ARG A 236 -3.46 6.42 24.88
N ILE A 237 -2.27 5.95 25.26
CA ILE A 237 -1.53 4.88 24.58
C ILE A 237 -1.98 3.53 25.14
N THR A 238 -2.59 2.70 24.30
CA THR A 238 -2.87 1.30 24.64
C THR A 238 -1.63 0.46 24.36
N ILE A 239 -1.04 -0.11 25.42
CA ILE A 239 0.17 -0.93 25.34
C ILE A 239 -0.22 -2.39 25.14
N ASN A 240 0.41 -3.06 24.17
CA ASN A 240 0.20 -4.48 23.81
C ASN A 240 -1.29 -4.87 23.71
N PRO A 241 -2.09 -4.20 22.85
CA PRO A 241 -3.50 -4.50 22.73
C PRO A 241 -3.72 -5.94 22.26
N LYS A 242 -4.70 -6.61 22.87
CA LYS A 242 -5.13 -7.96 22.49
C LYS A 242 -6.33 -7.87 21.55
N SER A 243 -6.41 -8.78 20.59
CA SER A 243 -7.62 -8.99 19.79
C SER A 243 -8.77 -9.40 20.70
N SER A 244 -9.78 -8.53 20.84
CA SER A 244 -10.98 -8.80 21.65
C SER A 244 -12.22 -8.78 20.75
N PRO A 245 -13.01 -9.87 20.65
CA PRO A 245 -14.21 -9.91 19.80
C PRO A 245 -15.30 -8.94 20.24
N LEU A 246 -15.26 -8.54 21.51
CA LEU A 246 -16.11 -7.52 22.11
C LEU A 246 -15.19 -6.33 22.45
N GLY A 247 -15.37 -5.22 21.73
CA GLY A 247 -14.52 -4.03 21.83
C GLY A 247 -14.66 -3.31 23.17
N PHE A 248 -13.80 -3.64 24.13
CA PHE A 248 -13.67 -2.88 25.36
C PHE A 248 -13.19 -1.45 25.05
N ARG A 249 -13.89 -0.44 25.60
CA ARG A 249 -13.76 1.01 25.29
C ARG A 249 -14.18 1.48 23.88
N GLY A 250 -14.94 0.69 23.12
CA GLY A 250 -15.60 1.18 21.88
C GLY A 250 -14.66 1.68 20.78
N SER A 251 -13.37 1.33 20.86
CA SER A 251 -12.36 1.59 19.83
C SER A 251 -11.88 0.22 19.35
N GLU A 252 -12.14 -0.10 18.08
CA GLU A 252 -11.64 -1.35 17.49
C GLU A 252 -10.10 -1.30 17.42
N VAL A 253 -9.44 -2.39 17.82
CA VAL A 253 -7.98 -2.48 17.76
C VAL A 253 -7.58 -2.69 16.30
N PRO A 254 -6.82 -1.77 15.67
CA PRO A 254 -6.40 -1.94 14.29
C PRO A 254 -5.51 -3.18 14.14
N ARG A 255 -5.62 -3.86 13.00
CA ARG A 255 -4.89 -5.10 12.69
C ARG A 255 -3.38 -4.92 12.88
N GLU A 256 -2.88 -3.75 12.53
CA GLU A 256 -1.48 -3.34 12.54
C GLU A 256 -0.91 -3.25 13.97
N ALA A 257 -1.76 -3.05 14.98
CA ALA A 257 -1.40 -3.03 16.40
C ALA A 257 -1.41 -4.42 17.06
N ILE A 258 -1.83 -5.47 16.37
CA ILE A 258 -1.88 -6.84 16.92
C ILE A 258 -0.48 -7.48 16.82
N LEU A 259 0.05 -7.96 17.96
CA LEU A 259 1.43 -8.49 18.03
C LEU A 259 1.70 -9.64 17.04
N GLN A 260 0.76 -10.57 16.88
CA GLN A 260 0.91 -11.75 16.02
C GLN A 260 0.87 -11.41 14.52
N VAL A 261 0.44 -10.21 14.16
CA VAL A 261 0.40 -9.73 12.79
C VAL A 261 1.75 -9.11 12.40
N VAL A 262 2.31 -9.53 11.27
CA VAL A 262 3.42 -8.83 10.62
C VAL A 262 2.85 -7.65 9.82
N LEU A 263 3.49 -6.48 9.97
CA LEU A 263 2.91 -5.20 9.57
C LEU A 263 2.77 -5.08 8.04
N ASP A 264 3.79 -5.50 7.30
CA ASP A 264 3.86 -5.46 5.83
C ASP A 264 3.30 -6.72 5.12
N ASP A 265 2.75 -7.72 5.82
CA ASP A 265 2.17 -8.94 5.20
C ASP A 265 1.13 -8.66 4.09
N PRO A 266 0.21 -7.68 4.21
CA PRO A 266 -0.78 -7.39 3.16
C PRO A 266 -0.16 -6.95 1.82
N ILE A 267 1.07 -6.45 1.85
CA ILE A 267 1.81 -5.91 0.70
C ILE A 267 2.35 -7.05 -0.17
N VAL A 268 2.77 -8.15 0.48
CA VAL A 268 3.39 -9.30 -0.17
C VAL A 268 2.47 -10.53 -0.28
N LYS A 269 1.23 -10.44 0.20
CA LYS A 269 0.25 -11.55 0.29
C LYS A 269 0.01 -12.32 -1.02
N ASP A 270 0.09 -11.63 -2.16
CA ASP A 270 -0.26 -12.17 -3.49
C ASP A 270 0.98 -12.66 -4.27
N ILE A 271 2.14 -12.72 -3.60
CA ILE A 271 3.41 -13.16 -4.19
C ILE A 271 3.90 -14.38 -3.41
N ASP A 272 4.18 -15.49 -4.11
CA ASP A 272 4.61 -16.74 -3.48
C ASP A 272 5.94 -16.55 -2.72
N PRO A 273 5.99 -16.78 -1.39
CA PRO A 273 7.21 -16.64 -0.60
C PRO A 273 8.38 -17.49 -1.08
N LYS A 274 8.13 -18.60 -1.80
CA LYS A 274 9.18 -19.44 -2.40
C LYS A 274 9.90 -18.76 -3.57
N THR A 275 9.35 -17.68 -4.13
CA THR A 275 9.97 -16.98 -5.26
C THR A 275 11.26 -16.27 -4.85
N TRP A 276 11.24 -15.55 -3.73
CA TRP A 276 12.38 -14.84 -3.13
C TRP A 276 13.08 -15.59 -1.99
N ALA A 277 12.48 -16.65 -1.43
CA ALA A 277 13.15 -17.47 -0.44
C ALA A 277 14.34 -18.18 -1.12
N VAL A 278 15.55 -17.80 -0.73
CA VAL A 278 16.79 -18.45 -1.19
C VAL A 278 16.81 -19.88 -0.64
N THR A 279 16.29 -20.81 -1.44
CA THR A 279 16.65 -22.22 -1.29
C THR A 279 18.12 -22.33 -1.64
N GLY A 280 18.90 -22.92 -0.72
CA GLY A 280 20.36 -22.83 -0.76
C GLY A 280 20.93 -23.17 -2.12
N PHE A 281 21.75 -22.26 -2.67
CA PHE A 281 22.43 -22.44 -3.94
C PHE A 281 23.34 -23.68 -3.88
N ILE A 282 22.87 -24.79 -4.42
CA ILE A 282 23.77 -25.62 -5.22
C ILE A 282 23.96 -24.82 -6.49
N SER A 283 25.14 -24.25 -6.67
CA SER A 283 25.58 -23.71 -7.96
C SER A 283 25.58 -24.84 -8.98
N LYS A 284 24.45 -25.05 -9.65
CA LYS A 284 24.47 -25.63 -10.99
C LYS A 284 25.25 -24.63 -11.83
N THR A 285 26.53 -24.92 -12.03
CA THR A 285 27.33 -24.35 -13.10
C THR A 285 26.48 -24.44 -14.36
N THR A 286 25.97 -23.29 -14.81
CA THR A 286 25.28 -23.20 -16.09
C THR A 286 26.32 -23.54 -17.14
N LEU A 287 26.29 -24.78 -17.63
CA LEU A 287 27.02 -25.18 -18.83
C LEU A 287 26.70 -24.14 -19.88
N ALA A 288 27.73 -23.44 -20.35
CA ALA A 288 27.58 -22.35 -21.29
C ALA A 288 26.97 -22.90 -22.59
N SER A 289 25.64 -22.77 -22.69
CA SER A 289 24.92 -22.93 -23.94
C SER A 289 25.50 -21.90 -24.90
N VAL A 290 26.23 -22.37 -25.91
CA VAL A 290 26.87 -21.54 -26.93
C VAL A 290 25.78 -20.80 -27.71
N SER A 291 25.41 -19.62 -27.22
CA SER A 291 24.47 -18.72 -27.88
C SER A 291 25.19 -18.04 -29.03
N SER A 292 24.61 -18.12 -30.23
CA SER A 292 25.15 -17.43 -31.41
C SER A 292 25.26 -15.90 -31.17
N PRO A 293 26.20 -15.19 -31.80
CA PRO A 293 26.54 -13.80 -31.44
C PRO A 293 25.43 -12.76 -31.61
N ASN A 294 24.30 -13.10 -32.23
CA ASN A 294 23.25 -12.18 -32.65
C ASN A 294 21.88 -12.39 -31.97
N GLU A 295 21.74 -13.31 -31.02
CA GLU A 295 20.46 -13.42 -30.28
C GLU A 295 20.39 -12.45 -29.09
N LEU A 296 19.48 -11.48 -29.18
CA LEU A 296 19.10 -10.61 -28.07
C LEU A 296 18.66 -11.44 -26.85
N SER A 297 18.99 -10.96 -25.65
CA SER A 297 18.57 -11.62 -24.42
C SER A 297 17.04 -11.69 -24.33
N ILE A 298 16.52 -12.68 -23.60
CA ILE A 298 15.07 -12.87 -23.42
C ILE A 298 14.44 -11.62 -22.78
N ALA A 299 15.15 -10.97 -21.84
CA ALA A 299 14.72 -9.71 -21.24
C ALA A 299 14.63 -8.59 -22.28
N GLU A 300 15.61 -8.47 -23.16
CA GLU A 300 15.61 -7.46 -24.24
C GLU A 300 14.49 -7.71 -25.27
N LYS A 301 14.22 -8.98 -25.61
CA LYS A 301 13.04 -9.37 -26.42
C LYS A 301 11.73 -8.96 -25.74
N PHE A 302 11.59 -9.14 -24.42
CA PHE A 302 10.41 -8.67 -23.66
C PHE A 302 10.31 -7.13 -23.63
N ARG A 303 11.42 -6.42 -23.44
CA ARG A 303 11.47 -4.95 -23.44
C ARG A 303 10.98 -4.39 -24.77
N LEU A 304 11.49 -4.92 -25.89
CA LEU A 304 11.06 -4.53 -27.23
C LEU A 304 9.58 -4.84 -27.49
N ALA A 305 9.09 -6.02 -27.10
CA ALA A 305 7.68 -6.39 -27.24
C ALA A 305 6.74 -5.50 -26.39
N PHE A 306 7.18 -5.04 -25.23
CA PHE A 306 6.45 -4.06 -24.43
C PHE A 306 6.37 -2.70 -25.14
N VAL A 307 7.50 -2.17 -25.64
CA VAL A 307 7.55 -0.91 -26.39
C VAL A 307 6.70 -0.95 -27.67
N GLU A 308 6.75 -2.05 -28.42
CA GLU A 308 5.91 -2.26 -29.61
C GLU A 308 4.42 -2.30 -29.25
N ARG A 309 4.06 -2.99 -28.16
CA ARG A 309 2.68 -3.01 -27.67
C ARG A 309 2.22 -1.62 -27.21
N ASP A 310 3.08 -0.88 -26.53
CA ASP A 310 2.76 0.44 -25.99
C ASP A 310 2.54 1.45 -27.13
N THR A 311 3.49 1.54 -28.07
CA THR A 311 3.37 2.38 -29.28
C THR A 311 2.12 2.03 -30.11
N ARG A 312 1.81 0.73 -30.31
CA ARG A 312 0.57 0.29 -30.98
C ARG A 312 -0.71 0.69 -30.24
N LEU A 313 -0.67 0.80 -28.92
CA LEU A 313 -1.81 1.21 -28.07
C LEU A 313 -1.87 2.71 -27.78
N ALA A 314 -0.80 3.47 -28.01
CA ALA A 314 -0.74 4.91 -27.76
C ALA A 314 -1.80 5.71 -28.57
N PRO A 315 -2.04 5.45 -29.88
CA PRO A 315 -3.11 6.11 -30.63
C PRO A 315 -4.51 5.82 -30.06
N LYS A 316 -4.76 4.60 -29.56
CA LYS A 316 -6.04 4.23 -28.93
C LYS A 316 -6.22 4.97 -27.60
N ARG A 317 -5.19 5.00 -26.76
CA ARG A 317 -5.19 5.79 -25.50
C ARG A 317 -5.41 7.28 -25.77
N ALA A 318 -4.71 7.86 -26.73
CA ALA A 318 -4.89 9.26 -27.12
C ALA A 318 -6.30 9.56 -27.66
N LYS A 319 -6.86 8.67 -28.50
CA LYS A 319 -8.25 8.79 -29.01
C LYS A 319 -9.26 8.72 -27.87
N ASN A 320 -9.12 7.75 -26.97
CA ASN A 320 -10.01 7.59 -25.82
C ASN A 320 -9.92 8.80 -24.88
N ALA A 321 -8.71 9.28 -24.55
CA ALA A 321 -8.52 10.47 -23.71
C ALA A 321 -9.12 11.75 -24.33
N ARG A 322 -9.04 11.92 -25.66
CA ARG A 322 -9.73 13.01 -26.38
C ARG A 322 -11.25 12.84 -26.35
N GLN A 323 -11.77 11.61 -26.44
CA GLN A 323 -13.21 11.34 -26.38
C GLN A 323 -13.79 11.49 -24.96
N HIS A 324 -13.01 11.18 -23.92
CA HIS A 324 -13.38 11.44 -22.52
C HIS A 324 -13.38 12.94 -22.23
N ARG A 325 -12.34 13.69 -22.63
CA ARG A 325 -12.33 15.17 -22.52
C ARG A 325 -13.54 15.82 -23.21
N ARG A 326 -13.85 15.42 -24.44
CA ARG A 326 -15.05 15.90 -25.15
C ARG A 326 -16.38 15.52 -24.48
N ARG A 327 -16.43 14.43 -23.70
CA ARG A 327 -17.61 14.05 -22.92
C ARG A 327 -17.72 14.92 -21.66
N SER A 328 -16.65 15.05 -20.87
CA SER A 328 -16.63 15.90 -19.68
C SER A 328 -16.85 17.39 -20.02
N GLU A 329 -16.31 17.89 -21.13
CA GLU A 329 -16.56 19.26 -21.62
C GLU A 329 -18.04 19.47 -21.97
N ARG A 330 -18.69 18.50 -22.63
CA ARG A 330 -20.13 18.59 -22.96
C ARG A 330 -21.01 18.48 -21.73
N GLU A 331 -20.65 17.62 -20.79
CA GLU A 331 -21.32 17.44 -19.51
C GLU A 331 -21.21 18.70 -18.65
N TRP A 332 -20.02 19.29 -18.56
CA TRP A 332 -19.78 20.58 -17.89
C TRP A 332 -20.60 21.72 -18.53
N VAL A 333 -20.58 21.87 -19.87
CA VAL A 333 -21.42 22.87 -20.57
C VAL A 333 -22.93 22.61 -20.43
N MET A 334 -23.34 21.38 -20.12
CA MET A 334 -24.76 21.04 -19.92
C MET A 334 -25.25 21.29 -18.48
N THR A 335 -24.36 21.07 -17.50
CA THR A 335 -24.62 21.16 -16.05
C THR A 335 -24.35 22.55 -15.48
N ASP A 336 -23.29 23.24 -15.91
CA ASP A 336 -22.98 24.60 -15.46
C ASP A 336 -23.78 25.65 -16.25
N THR A 337 -24.58 26.45 -15.54
CA THR A 337 -25.50 27.42 -16.14
C THR A 337 -24.76 28.57 -16.83
N ARG A 338 -23.58 28.98 -16.32
CA ARG A 338 -22.76 30.06 -16.89
C ARG A 338 -22.06 29.61 -18.18
N ALA A 339 -21.48 28.41 -18.19
CA ALA A 339 -20.88 27.79 -19.37
C ALA A 339 -21.92 27.57 -20.49
N LYS A 340 -23.13 27.13 -20.13
CA LYS A 340 -24.25 26.96 -21.05
C LYS A 340 -24.67 28.29 -21.69
N ALA A 341 -24.79 29.35 -20.91
CA ALA A 341 -25.10 30.70 -21.39
C ALA A 341 -24.02 31.24 -22.36
N LEU A 342 -22.73 31.10 -22.00
CA LEU A 342 -21.61 31.50 -22.85
C LEU A 342 -21.56 30.73 -24.17
N ALA A 343 -21.83 29.42 -24.15
CA ALA A 343 -21.88 28.58 -25.36
C ALA A 343 -23.03 28.98 -26.31
N LEU A 344 -24.19 29.37 -25.76
CA LEU A 344 -25.33 29.86 -26.54
C LEU A 344 -25.05 31.25 -27.14
N ALA A 345 -24.48 32.18 -26.36
CA ALA A 345 -24.06 33.50 -26.83
C ALA A 345 -23.00 33.40 -27.95
N SER A 346 -22.05 32.48 -27.84
CA SER A 346 -21.07 32.20 -28.91
C SER A 346 -21.72 31.67 -30.19
N LYS A 347 -22.79 30.87 -30.10
CA LYS A 347 -23.55 30.45 -31.28
C LYS A 347 -24.32 31.61 -31.92
N ALA A 348 -24.98 32.45 -31.12
CA ALA A 348 -25.72 33.60 -31.63
C ALA A 348 -24.81 34.62 -32.34
N SER A 349 -23.65 34.94 -31.75
CA SER A 349 -22.66 35.82 -32.41
C SER A 349 -22.14 35.26 -33.75
N LYS A 350 -22.00 33.93 -33.87
CA LYS A 350 -21.59 33.27 -35.12
C LYS A 350 -22.68 33.25 -36.20
N SER A 351 -23.96 33.37 -35.88
CA SER A 351 -25.03 33.53 -36.89
C SER A 351 -25.24 34.97 -37.33
N LEU A 352 -24.77 35.96 -36.55
CA LEU A 352 -24.92 37.38 -36.84
C LEU A 352 -23.80 37.96 -37.72
N HIS A 353 -22.68 37.25 -37.87
CA HIS A 353 -21.64 37.55 -38.86
C HIS A 353 -21.48 36.40 -39.86
N PRO A 354 -22.32 36.33 -40.91
CA PRO A 354 -21.95 35.58 -42.10
C PRO A 354 -20.64 36.16 -42.65
N LYS A 355 -19.69 35.28 -42.99
CA LYS A 355 -18.42 35.70 -43.58
C LYS A 355 -18.70 36.34 -44.95
N ASN A 356 -18.39 37.63 -45.08
CA ASN A 356 -18.05 38.18 -46.39
C ASN A 356 -16.77 37.50 -46.89
N SER A 357 -16.72 37.32 -48.22
CA SER A 357 -15.74 36.54 -48.98
C SER A 357 -14.29 37.00 -48.79
#